data_AF-A0A9X4IGP0-F1
#
_entry.id   AF-A0A9X4IGP0-F1
#
_cell.length_a   1.000
_cell.length_b   1.000
_cell.length_c   1.000
_cell.angle_alpha   90.00
_cell.angle_beta   90.00
_cell.angle_gamma   90.00
#
_symmetry.space_group_name_H-M   'P 1'
#
loop_
_entity.id
_entity.type
_entity.pdbx_description
1 polymer ?
#
loop_
_entity_poly.entity_id
_entity_poly.type
_entity_poly.pdbx_seq_one_letter_code
_entity_poly.pdbx_strand_id
1 'polypeptide(L)'
;MPQRRRIFLGCEGESEQGYAALLSRLLEERHRRIHLEIVLLGGGDPLAIIQTAERQIRQRATRATPFAASVIMLDADRRDVHLQRREDARALASRLGLHLIWQLPCHEAFLLRHLVNCGHLHPTTSALAEAELSKRWPRYEKGMAAARLAERLDRAAVLRAAIVEEDLRQLLAIIEFGDAP
;
A
#
# COMPACT_ATOMS: atom_id res chain seq x y z
N MET A 1 6.50 29.10 2.05
CA MET A 1 5.50 28.10 1.64
C MET A 1 5.24 27.17 2.82
N PRO A 2 3.99 26.73 3.08
CA PRO A 2 3.71 25.81 4.19
C PRO A 2 4.42 24.47 3.98
N GLN A 3 4.94 23.90 5.07
CA GLN A 3 5.64 22.62 5.05
C GLN A 3 4.66 21.47 4.76
N ARG A 4 5.01 20.57 3.83
CA ARG A 4 4.17 19.40 3.50
C ARG A 4 4.09 18.44 4.69
N ARG A 5 2.91 17.90 4.97
CA ARG A 5 2.73 16.78 5.93
C ARG A 5 3.42 15.55 5.36
N ARG A 6 4.42 15.03 6.07
CA ARG A 6 5.15 13.82 5.68
C ARG A 6 4.41 12.58 6.18
N ILE A 7 4.18 11.63 5.29
CA ILE A 7 3.58 10.33 5.61
C ILE A 7 4.60 9.27 5.23
N PHE A 8 4.97 8.42 6.18
CA PHE A 8 5.80 7.26 5.89
C PHE A 8 4.93 6.19 5.24
N LEU A 9 5.35 5.66 4.08
CA LEU A 9 4.67 4.57 3.39
C LEU A 9 5.65 3.44 3.13
N GLY A 10 5.60 2.43 3.99
CA GLY A 10 6.40 1.21 3.90
C GLY A 10 5.82 0.24 2.89
N CYS A 11 6.65 -0.26 1.99
CA CYS A 11 6.31 -1.20 0.94
C CYS A 11 7.07 -2.52 1.17
N GLU A 12 6.39 -3.66 1.11
CA GLU A 12 7.03 -4.97 1.22
C GLU A 12 7.98 -5.22 0.04
N GLY A 13 7.50 -5.03 -1.19
CA GLY A 13 8.24 -5.25 -2.43
C GLY A 13 8.16 -4.08 -3.42
N GLU A 14 8.71 -4.33 -4.60
CA GLU A 14 8.76 -3.35 -5.71
C GLU A 14 7.36 -3.08 -6.30
N SER A 15 6.44 -4.06 -6.25
CA SER A 15 5.06 -3.90 -6.70
C SER A 15 4.33 -2.85 -5.87
N GLU A 16 4.39 -2.95 -4.54
CA GLU A 16 3.82 -1.96 -3.61
C GLU A 16 4.50 -0.60 -3.79
N GLN A 17 5.82 -0.59 -4.00
CA GLN A 17 6.56 0.65 -4.23
C GLN A 17 6.08 1.36 -5.50
N GLY A 18 5.86 0.62 -6.59
CA GLY A 18 5.31 1.16 -7.84
C GLY A 18 3.92 1.77 -7.64
N TYR A 19 3.04 1.07 -6.91
CA TYR A 19 1.71 1.57 -6.57
C TYR A 19 1.73 2.78 -5.63
N ALA A 20 2.57 2.77 -4.60
CA ALA A 20 2.78 3.91 -3.71
C ALA A 20 3.27 5.15 -4.47
N ALA A 21 4.16 4.97 -5.44
CA ALA A 21 4.66 6.04 -6.29
C ALA A 21 3.55 6.57 -7.23
N LEU A 22 2.66 5.70 -7.71
CA LEU A 22 1.46 6.12 -8.44
C LEU A 22 0.56 6.99 -7.56
N LEU A 23 0.27 6.57 -6.32
CA LEU A 23 -0.54 7.36 -5.39
C LEU A 23 0.09 8.74 -5.13
N SER A 24 1.41 8.79 -4.93
CA SER A 24 2.14 10.05 -4.75
C SER A 24 1.95 10.97 -5.96
N ARG A 25 2.09 10.45 -7.18
CA ARG A 25 1.87 11.23 -8.41
C ARG A 25 0.44 11.77 -8.51
N LEU A 26 -0.55 10.90 -8.31
CA LEU A 26 -1.98 11.29 -8.36
C LEU A 26 -2.33 12.32 -7.27
N LEU A 27 -1.70 12.24 -6.10
CA LEU A 27 -1.81 13.25 -5.06
C LEU A 27 -1.23 14.59 -5.52
N GLU A 28 -0.04 14.61 -6.12
CA GLU A 28 0.62 15.84 -6.56
C GLU A 28 -0.18 16.59 -7.64
N GLU A 29 -0.92 15.86 -8.47
CA GLU A 29 -1.87 16.40 -9.45
C GLU A 29 -3.07 17.10 -8.77
N ARG A 30 -3.46 16.66 -7.57
CA ARG A 30 -4.57 17.23 -6.78
C ARG A 30 -4.13 18.35 -5.86
N HIS A 31 -3.07 18.12 -5.09
CA HIS A 31 -2.50 19.09 -4.16
C HIS A 31 -1.08 18.73 -3.74
N ARG A 32 -0.34 19.73 -3.24
CA ARG A 32 1.03 19.53 -2.75
C ARG A 32 1.14 19.58 -1.23
N ARG A 33 0.05 19.31 -0.50
CA ARG A 33 0.01 19.39 0.97
C ARG A 33 0.66 18.19 1.67
N ILE A 34 0.68 17.04 1.00
CA ILE A 34 1.17 15.77 1.55
C ILE A 34 2.38 15.32 0.73
N HIS A 35 3.35 14.75 1.43
CA HIS A 35 4.51 14.10 0.86
C HIS A 35 4.56 12.65 1.34
N LEU A 36 4.39 11.70 0.42
CA LEU A 36 4.58 10.29 0.70
C LEU A 36 6.08 9.98 0.63
N GLU A 37 6.65 9.58 1.76
CA GLU A 37 7.99 9.04 1.80
C GLU A 37 7.92 7.52 1.68
N ILE A 38 8.16 7.05 0.46
CA ILE A 38 8.02 5.65 0.08
C ILE A 38 9.31 4.91 0.42
N VAL A 39 9.19 3.83 1.21
CA VAL A 39 10.35 3.08 1.70
C VAL A 39 10.14 1.60 1.47
N LEU A 40 11.06 0.97 0.75
CA LEU A 40 11.11 -0.48 0.62
C LEU A 40 11.61 -1.10 1.93
N LEU A 41 10.84 -2.04 2.48
CA LEU A 41 11.13 -2.73 3.73
C LEU A 41 11.72 -4.12 3.52
N GLY A 42 11.54 -4.67 2.32
CA GLY A 42 11.91 -6.04 1.99
C GLY A 42 10.82 -7.04 2.36
N GLY A 43 10.87 -8.21 1.73
CA GLY A 43 9.94 -9.30 2.01
C GLY A 43 10.27 -10.05 3.29
N GLY A 44 9.33 -10.84 3.78
CA GLY A 44 9.54 -11.65 4.97
C GLY A 44 8.25 -12.06 5.64
N ASP A 45 8.32 -12.28 6.95
CA ASP A 45 7.11 -12.36 7.77
C ASP A 45 6.72 -10.96 8.26
N PRO A 46 5.43 -10.71 8.58
CA PRO A 46 4.97 -9.37 8.96
C PRO A 46 5.69 -8.73 10.15
N LEU A 47 6.11 -9.51 11.14
CA LEU A 47 6.82 -8.96 12.30
C LEU A 47 8.19 -8.40 11.89
N ALA A 48 8.92 -9.11 11.03
CA ALA A 48 10.21 -8.64 10.51
C ALA A 48 10.07 -7.36 9.68
N ILE A 49 9.01 -7.25 8.88
CA ILE A 49 8.70 -6.05 8.10
C ILE A 49 8.42 -4.87 9.02
N ILE A 50 7.59 -5.05 10.05
CA ILE A 50 7.27 -4.00 11.02
C ILE A 50 8.51 -3.57 11.83
N GLN A 51 9.36 -4.51 12.24
CA GLN A 51 10.64 -4.18 12.90
C GLN A 51 11.57 -3.37 11.98
N THR A 52 11.58 -3.69 10.69
CA THR A 52 12.32 -2.89 9.70
C THR A 52 11.72 -1.49 9.58
N ALA A 53 10.40 -1.36 9.55
CA ALA A 53 9.71 -0.07 9.55
C ALA A 53 10.07 0.77 10.78
N GLU A 54 10.08 0.19 11.99
CA GLU A 54 10.48 0.88 13.23
C GLU A 54 11.88 1.49 13.10
N ARG A 55 12.85 0.71 12.59
CA ARG A 55 14.21 1.20 12.35
C ARG A 55 14.24 2.34 11.32
N GLN A 56 13.57 2.18 10.19
CA GLN A 56 13.57 3.18 9.11
C GLN A 56 12.89 4.49 9.54
N ILE A 57 11.78 4.42 10.28
CA ILE A 57 11.06 5.57 10.84
C ILE A 57 11.97 6.34 11.81
N ARG A 58 12.61 5.63 12.78
CA ARG A 58 13.51 6.26 13.74
C ARG A 58 14.70 6.95 13.07
N GLN A 59 15.34 6.27 12.12
CA GLN A 59 16.48 6.82 11.38
C GLN A 59 16.13 8.07 10.56
N ARG A 60 14.90 8.19 10.08
CA ARG A 60 14.42 9.35 9.31
C ARG A 60 13.91 10.49 10.18
N ALA A 61 13.33 10.16 11.34
CA ALA A 61 12.87 11.13 12.31
C ALA A 61 14.02 11.94 12.93
N THR A 62 15.25 11.40 12.97
CA THR A 62 16.42 12.17 13.42
C THR A 62 16.92 13.20 12.40
N ARG A 63 16.58 13.02 11.11
CA ARG A 63 17.09 13.85 10.01
C ARG A 63 16.09 14.89 9.52
N ALA A 64 14.83 14.79 9.92
CA ALA A 64 13.77 15.65 9.44
C ALA A 64 12.54 15.61 10.37
N THR A 65 11.57 16.49 10.12
CA THR A 65 10.33 16.65 10.91
C THR A 65 9.58 15.32 11.08
N PRO A 66 9.02 14.99 12.25
CA PRO A 66 8.29 13.73 12.46
C PRO A 66 7.22 13.45 11.40
N PHE A 67 6.99 12.17 11.11
CA PHE A 67 5.90 11.75 10.23
C PHE A 67 4.56 12.03 10.91
N ALA A 68 3.60 12.57 10.15
CA ALA A 68 2.24 12.80 10.62
C ALA A 68 1.43 11.49 10.72
N ALA A 69 1.81 10.49 9.93
CA ALA A 69 1.30 9.12 10.01
C ALA A 69 2.32 8.15 9.39
N SER A 70 2.24 6.89 9.77
CA SER A 70 3.05 5.81 9.20
C SER A 70 2.13 4.67 8.76
N VAL A 71 2.24 4.29 7.48
CA VAL A 71 1.41 3.27 6.84
C VAL A 71 2.31 2.20 6.24
N ILE A 72 1.92 0.93 6.32
CA ILE A 72 2.67 -0.21 5.78
C ILE A 72 1.74 -1.04 4.89
N MET A 73 2.15 -1.29 3.65
CA MET A 73 1.48 -2.22 2.73
C MET A 73 2.09 -3.62 2.87
N LEU A 74 1.23 -4.62 3.07
CA LEU A 74 1.61 -6.00 3.36
C LEU A 74 0.75 -6.97 2.57
N ASP A 75 1.36 -8.02 2.03
CA ASP A 75 0.61 -9.16 1.53
C ASP A 75 0.05 -10.00 2.68
N ALA A 76 -1.15 -10.56 2.48
CA ALA A 76 -1.81 -11.37 3.49
C ALA A 76 -1.44 -12.87 3.42
N ASP A 77 -0.71 -13.29 2.38
CA ASP A 77 -0.34 -14.69 2.13
C ASP A 77 0.45 -15.32 3.30
N ARG A 78 1.26 -14.51 3.99
CA ARG A 78 2.07 -14.92 5.15
C ARG A 78 1.53 -14.47 6.49
N ARG A 79 0.40 -13.74 6.52
CA ARG A 79 -0.17 -13.14 7.74
C ARG A 79 -0.47 -14.17 8.82
N ASP A 80 -1.02 -15.32 8.42
CA ASP A 80 -1.63 -16.29 9.33
C ASP A 80 -0.80 -17.58 9.48
N VAL A 81 0.46 -17.57 9.02
CA VAL A 81 1.36 -18.75 9.08
C VAL A 81 1.76 -19.08 10.52
N HIS A 82 1.98 -18.07 11.37
CA HIS A 82 2.38 -18.25 12.76
C HIS A 82 1.58 -17.32 13.69
N LEU A 83 0.68 -17.89 14.50
CA LEU A 83 -0.22 -17.14 15.40
C LEU A 83 0.54 -16.19 16.34
N GLN A 84 1.60 -16.67 17.01
CA GLN A 84 2.39 -15.84 17.92
C GLN A 84 3.02 -14.64 17.21
N ARG A 85 3.62 -14.86 16.03
CA ARG A 85 4.25 -13.78 15.26
C ARG A 85 3.24 -12.77 14.77
N ARG A 86 2.01 -13.20 14.44
CA ARG A 86 0.91 -12.31 14.08
C ARG A 86 0.50 -11.41 15.24
N GLU A 87 0.35 -11.97 16.44
CA GLU A 87 0.01 -11.19 17.63
C GLU A 87 1.15 -10.23 18.00
N ASP A 88 2.41 -10.67 17.91
CA ASP A 88 3.58 -9.80 18.13
C ASP A 88 3.63 -8.66 17.11
N ALA A 89 3.38 -8.95 15.83
CA ALA A 89 3.30 -7.96 14.76
C ALA A 89 2.20 -6.93 15.05
N ARG A 90 1.01 -7.38 15.47
CA ARG A 90 -0.13 -6.52 15.81
C ARG A 90 0.19 -5.63 17.02
N ALA A 91 0.75 -6.21 18.08
CA ALA A 91 1.14 -5.47 19.28
C ALA A 91 2.21 -4.41 18.96
N LEU A 92 3.19 -4.77 18.12
CA LEU A 92 4.24 -3.86 17.68
C LEU A 92 3.69 -2.72 16.81
N ALA A 93 2.83 -3.02 15.83
CA ALA A 93 2.18 -2.00 15.00
C ALA A 93 1.35 -1.03 15.84
N SER A 94 0.55 -1.54 16.78
CA SER A 94 -0.25 -0.72 17.70
C SER A 94 0.63 0.18 18.57
N ARG A 95 1.72 -0.35 19.13
CA ARG A 95 2.67 0.42 19.96
C ARG A 95 3.32 1.56 19.17
N LEU A 96 3.52 1.37 17.87
CA LEU A 96 4.16 2.33 16.98
C LEU A 96 3.17 3.27 16.27
N GLY A 97 1.86 3.06 16.44
CA GLY A 97 0.83 3.81 15.72
C GLY A 97 0.88 3.59 14.20
N LEU A 98 1.24 2.39 13.74
CA LEU A 98 1.29 2.05 12.32
C LEU A 98 -0.11 1.67 11.83
N HIS A 99 -0.48 2.20 10.66
CA HIS A 99 -1.62 1.72 9.89
C HIS A 99 -1.15 0.59 8.97
N LEU A 100 -1.73 -0.59 9.10
CA LEU A 100 -1.40 -1.73 8.24
C LEU A 100 -2.44 -1.85 7.13
N ILE A 101 -1.98 -2.02 5.90
CA ILE A 101 -2.81 -2.21 4.71
C ILE A 101 -2.60 -3.64 4.24
N TRP A 102 -3.54 -4.52 4.58
CA TRP A 102 -3.46 -5.93 4.20
C TRP A 102 -4.06 -6.16 2.83
N GLN A 103 -3.25 -6.66 1.91
CA GLN A 103 -3.64 -6.98 0.55
C GLN A 103 -4.05 -8.45 0.48
N LEU A 104 -5.34 -8.72 0.26
CA LEU A 104 -5.91 -10.07 0.36
C LEU A 104 -6.15 -10.71 -1.01
N PRO A 105 -5.56 -11.87 -1.35
CA PRO A 105 -4.45 -12.55 -0.68
C PRO A 105 -3.09 -11.90 -0.93
N CYS A 106 -2.94 -11.10 -1.99
CA CYS A 106 -1.69 -10.45 -2.37
C CYS A 106 -1.94 -9.15 -3.18
N HIS A 107 -0.85 -8.49 -3.55
CA HIS A 107 -0.83 -7.29 -4.37
C HIS A 107 -1.62 -7.40 -5.69
N GLU A 108 -1.48 -8.50 -6.44
CA GLU A 108 -2.19 -8.65 -7.72
C GLU A 108 -3.71 -8.67 -7.54
N ALA A 109 -4.21 -9.29 -6.47
CA ALA A 109 -5.63 -9.29 -6.14
C ALA A 109 -6.11 -7.88 -5.74
N PHE A 110 -5.26 -7.12 -5.07
CA PHE A 110 -5.50 -5.72 -4.75
C PHE A 110 -5.56 -4.87 -6.04
N LEU A 111 -4.62 -5.02 -6.97
CA LEU A 111 -4.66 -4.33 -8.27
C LEU A 111 -5.88 -4.72 -9.11
N LEU A 112 -6.31 -5.98 -9.06
CA LEU A 112 -7.48 -6.46 -9.78
C LEU A 112 -8.73 -5.63 -9.46
N ARG A 113 -8.92 -5.25 -8.19
CA ARG A 113 -10.07 -4.43 -7.73
C ARG A 113 -10.07 -2.99 -8.25
N HIS A 114 -8.96 -2.52 -8.78
CA HIS A 114 -8.89 -1.22 -9.46
C HIS A 114 -9.46 -1.28 -10.88
N LEU A 115 -9.51 -2.45 -11.50
CA LEU A 115 -10.01 -2.61 -12.86
C LEU A 115 -11.54 -2.50 -12.90
N VAL A 116 -12.06 -1.97 -14.01
CA VAL A 116 -13.51 -1.87 -14.24
C VAL A 116 -14.13 -3.26 -14.16
N ASN A 117 -15.28 -3.37 -13.49
CA ASN A 117 -16.05 -4.60 -13.29
C ASN A 117 -15.31 -5.73 -12.53
N CYS A 118 -14.23 -5.41 -11.79
CA CYS A 118 -13.43 -6.40 -11.07
C CYS A 118 -13.52 -6.29 -9.55
N GLY A 119 -14.33 -5.37 -9.01
CA GLY A 119 -14.46 -5.13 -7.56
C GLY A 119 -14.92 -6.34 -6.74
N HIS A 120 -15.67 -7.26 -7.35
CA HIS A 120 -16.21 -8.49 -6.74
C HIS A 120 -15.30 -9.71 -6.91
N LEU A 121 -14.15 -9.56 -7.60
CA LEU A 121 -13.24 -10.68 -7.82
C LEU A 121 -12.36 -10.85 -6.59
N HIS A 122 -12.59 -11.96 -5.87
CA HIS A 122 -11.86 -12.32 -4.66
C HIS A 122 -11.13 -13.66 -4.89
N PRO A 123 -10.03 -13.67 -5.68
CA PRO A 123 -9.22 -14.87 -5.83
C PRO A 123 -8.72 -15.33 -4.46
N THR A 124 -8.78 -16.63 -4.19
CA THR A 124 -8.43 -17.18 -2.86
C THR A 124 -6.93 -17.41 -2.68
N THR A 125 -6.15 -17.37 -3.76
CA THR A 125 -4.69 -17.58 -3.73
C THR A 125 -3.98 -16.57 -4.63
N SER A 126 -2.70 -16.29 -4.33
CA SER A 126 -1.87 -15.37 -5.14
C SER A 126 -1.74 -15.85 -6.59
N ALA A 127 -1.63 -17.17 -6.82
CA ALA A 127 -1.57 -17.74 -8.16
C ALA A 127 -2.84 -17.50 -8.98
N LEU A 128 -4.03 -17.62 -8.36
CA LEU A 128 -5.29 -17.31 -9.01
C LEU A 128 -5.42 -15.80 -9.29
N ALA A 129 -4.97 -14.97 -8.36
CA ALA A 129 -4.97 -13.52 -8.53
C ALA A 129 -4.09 -13.09 -9.72
N GLU A 130 -2.88 -13.62 -9.80
CA GLU A 130 -1.93 -13.36 -10.88
C GLU A 130 -2.48 -13.83 -12.24
N ALA A 131 -3.10 -15.02 -12.29
CA ALA A 131 -3.72 -15.52 -13.52
C ALA A 131 -4.89 -14.63 -13.98
N GLU A 132 -5.77 -14.22 -13.06
CA GLU A 132 -6.93 -13.38 -13.40
C GLU A 132 -6.52 -11.95 -13.78
N LEU A 133 -5.51 -11.40 -13.12
CA LEU A 133 -4.94 -10.10 -13.47
C LEU A 133 -4.27 -10.15 -14.85
N SER A 134 -3.45 -11.17 -15.13
CA SER A 134 -2.78 -11.33 -16.43
C SER A 134 -3.77 -11.46 -17.59
N LYS A 135 -4.89 -12.16 -17.39
CA LYS A 135 -5.96 -12.24 -18.42
C LYS A 135 -6.56 -10.87 -18.75
N ARG A 136 -6.81 -10.04 -17.73
CA ARG A 136 -7.46 -8.73 -17.89
C ARG A 136 -6.49 -7.62 -18.24
N TRP A 137 -5.25 -7.78 -17.84
CA TRP A 137 -4.14 -6.88 -18.10
C TRP A 137 -2.93 -7.66 -18.61
N PRO A 138 -2.96 -8.10 -19.89
CA PRO A 138 -1.88 -8.92 -20.47
C PRO A 138 -0.49 -8.27 -20.49
N ARG A 139 -0.43 -6.94 -20.33
CA ARG A 139 0.83 -6.18 -20.25
C ARG A 139 1.29 -5.92 -18.81
N TYR A 140 0.61 -6.46 -17.80
CA TYR A 140 1.03 -6.34 -16.41
C TYR A 140 2.31 -7.15 -16.18
N GLU A 141 3.22 -6.56 -15.42
CA GLU A 141 4.50 -7.12 -14.99
C GLU A 141 4.67 -6.77 -13.51
N LYS A 142 5.19 -7.70 -12.69
CA LYS A 142 5.45 -7.43 -11.28
C LYS A 142 6.52 -6.35 -11.13
N GLY A 143 6.38 -5.50 -10.10
CA GLY A 143 7.29 -4.37 -9.91
C GLY A 143 7.13 -3.25 -10.94
N MET A 144 6.00 -3.20 -11.64
CA MET A 144 5.75 -2.16 -12.65
C MET A 144 5.83 -0.74 -12.04
N ALA A 145 6.63 0.12 -12.68
CA ALA A 145 6.78 1.50 -12.25
C ALA A 145 5.47 2.30 -12.33
N ALA A 146 5.34 3.33 -11.48
CA ALA A 146 4.17 4.20 -11.40
C ALA A 146 3.68 4.74 -12.75
N ALA A 147 4.59 5.13 -13.65
CA ALA A 147 4.23 5.66 -14.97
C ALA A 147 3.49 4.64 -15.84
N ARG A 148 3.88 3.36 -15.75
CA ARG A 148 3.26 2.26 -16.49
C ARG A 148 1.95 1.83 -15.84
N LEU A 149 1.89 1.83 -14.50
CA LEU A 149 0.63 1.63 -13.77
C LEU A 149 -0.40 2.72 -14.13
N ALA A 150 0.03 3.98 -14.25
CA ALA A 150 -0.82 5.13 -14.59
C ALA A 150 -1.46 5.03 -15.98
N GLU A 151 -0.96 4.18 -16.89
CA GLU A 151 -1.61 3.93 -18.19
C GLU A 151 -3.00 3.32 -18.03
N ARG A 152 -3.27 2.70 -16.87
CA ARG A 152 -4.55 2.02 -16.60
C ARG A 152 -5.19 2.38 -15.26
N LEU A 153 -4.38 2.78 -14.28
CA LEU A 153 -4.81 3.09 -12.93
C LEU A 153 -4.79 4.60 -12.74
N ASP A 154 -5.91 5.24 -13.09
CA ASP A 154 -6.15 6.65 -12.80
C ASP A 154 -6.76 6.84 -11.41
N ARG A 155 -7.07 8.09 -11.07
CA ARG A 155 -7.75 8.42 -9.81
C ARG A 155 -9.07 7.66 -9.64
N ALA A 156 -9.86 7.53 -10.71
CA ALA A 156 -11.14 6.82 -10.63
C ALA A 156 -10.94 5.33 -10.33
N ALA A 157 -9.85 4.72 -10.81
CA ALA A 157 -9.48 3.35 -10.48
C ALA A 157 -9.12 3.15 -9.02
N VAL A 158 -8.35 4.07 -8.44
CA VAL A 158 -8.01 4.04 -7.01
C VAL A 158 -9.27 4.19 -6.15
N LEU A 159 -10.13 5.17 -6.46
CA LEU A 159 -11.37 5.36 -5.70
C LEU A 159 -12.34 4.18 -5.82
N ARG A 160 -12.40 3.56 -7.00
CA ARG A 160 -13.21 2.36 -7.21
C ARG A 160 -12.73 1.18 -6.36
N ALA A 161 -11.42 0.96 -6.28
CA ALA A 161 -10.88 -0.08 -5.41
C ALA A 161 -11.19 0.22 -3.93
N ALA A 162 -11.12 1.47 -3.50
CA ALA A 162 -11.43 1.88 -2.13
C ALA A 162 -12.89 1.63 -1.69
N ILE A 163 -13.82 1.37 -2.63
CA ILE A 163 -15.19 0.96 -2.29
C ILE A 163 -15.20 -0.44 -1.66
N VAL A 164 -14.29 -1.32 -2.09
CA VAL A 164 -14.24 -2.74 -1.69
C VAL A 164 -13.01 -3.10 -0.86
N GLU A 165 -12.00 -2.23 -0.83
CA GLU A 165 -10.78 -2.37 -0.03
C GLU A 165 -10.79 -1.39 1.14
N GLU A 166 -11.23 -1.86 2.31
CA GLU A 166 -11.36 -1.05 3.52
C GLU A 166 -10.03 -0.38 3.90
N ASP A 167 -8.95 -1.15 3.92
CA ASP A 167 -7.64 -0.63 4.31
C ASP A 167 -7.16 0.44 3.32
N LEU A 168 -7.40 0.25 2.01
CA LEU A 168 -7.11 1.28 1.02
C LEU A 168 -7.88 2.55 1.31
N ARG A 169 -9.18 2.46 1.61
CA ARG A 169 -10.00 3.62 1.95
C ARG A 169 -9.44 4.39 3.13
N GLN A 170 -8.95 3.69 4.16
CA GLN A 170 -8.27 4.33 5.30
C GLN A 170 -6.97 5.03 4.87
N LEU A 171 -6.14 4.39 4.04
CA LEU A 171 -4.96 5.03 3.45
C LEU A 171 -5.34 6.31 2.69
N LEU A 172 -6.37 6.26 1.83
CA LEU A 172 -6.82 7.42 1.06
C LEU A 172 -7.29 8.57 1.95
N ALA A 173 -7.95 8.27 3.07
CA ALA A 173 -8.33 9.26 4.07
C ALA A 173 -7.11 9.89 4.76
N ILE A 174 -6.13 9.07 5.19
CA ILE A 174 -4.89 9.52 5.82
C ILE A 174 -4.13 10.49 4.91
N ILE A 175 -4.09 10.20 3.60
CA ILE A 175 -3.33 10.97 2.62
C ILE A 175 -4.16 12.06 1.91
N GLU A 176 -5.37 12.35 2.40
CA GLU A 176 -6.30 13.35 1.83
C GLU A 176 -6.54 13.20 0.32
N PHE A 177 -6.57 11.96 -0.18
CA PHE A 177 -6.69 11.65 -1.62
C PHE A 177 -7.99 12.21 -2.25
N GLY A 178 -8.98 12.49 -1.40
CA GLY A 178 -10.31 12.96 -1.75
C GLY A 178 -11.35 11.84 -1.62
N ASP A 179 -12.61 12.22 -1.78
CA ASP A 179 -13.71 11.35 -1.39
C ASP A 179 -13.83 10.15 -2.35
N ALA A 180 -13.64 8.95 -1.78
CA ALA A 180 -14.33 7.75 -2.23
C ALA A 180 -15.80 7.90 -1.80
N PRO A 181 -16.77 7.46 -2.63
CA PRO A 181 -18.18 7.59 -2.30
C PRO A 181 -18.56 6.87 -1.00
#